data_AF-A0A327PLF5-F1
#
_entry.id   AF-A0A327PLF5-F1
#
_cell.length_a   1.000
_cell.length_b   1.000
_cell.length_c   1.000
_cell.angle_alpha   90.00
_cell.angle_beta   90.00
_cell.angle_gamma   90.00
#
_symmetry.space_group_name_H-M   'P 1'
#
loop_
_entity.id
_entity.type
_entity.pdbx_description
1 polymer ?
#
loop_
_entity_poly.entity_id
_entity_poly.type
_entity_poly.pdbx_seq_one_letter_code
_entity_poly.pdbx_strand_id
1 'polypeptide(L)'
;MKDQNSNSRRNFIEKIALGSAVGGLAGLANPALGNPAKDSETSLHEADEWFKNIKGTHRVVYDGSTPHDGFAIIWNWVFYLTNNQTDSPDSDITAMTVLRHSGVGFALEDWVWAKYKLGEALDVQDPATGNPSLRNPYYDPKPGDFPMPQIQGIKDLIGRGAMFCVCDLALQVNSAGIAAKMNMKTEDVYADMVKGVLPGVNRVPSGVWALGRAQEHGCAYIFAGG
;
A
#
# COMPACT_ATOMS: atom_id res chain seq x y z
N MET A 1 17.39 48.63 8.39
CA MET A 1 17.97 48.18 7.10
C MET A 1 18.34 46.72 7.28
N LYS A 2 17.44 45.78 6.96
CA LYS A 2 17.25 45.13 5.64
C LYS A 2 18.54 44.50 5.09
N ASP A 3 18.55 43.17 5.23
CA ASP A 3 18.97 42.10 4.31
C ASP A 3 20.30 42.19 3.57
N GLN A 4 21.10 41.12 3.62
CA GLN A 4 21.02 40.05 2.59
C GLN A 4 21.87 38.84 3.01
N ASN A 5 21.18 37.76 3.38
CA ASN A 5 21.71 36.41 3.41
C ASN A 5 21.51 35.79 2.02
N SER A 6 22.47 35.97 1.12
CA SER A 6 22.43 35.34 -0.21
C SER A 6 23.82 34.82 -0.57
N ASN A 7 24.10 33.55 -0.30
CA ASN A 7 25.03 32.74 -1.11
C ASN A 7 25.11 31.24 -0.75
N SER A 8 24.28 30.72 0.15
CA SER A 8 24.32 29.28 0.48
C SER A 8 23.81 28.36 -0.65
N ARG A 9 22.83 28.82 -1.44
CA ARG A 9 22.17 27.97 -2.46
C ARG A 9 22.96 27.78 -3.77
N ARG A 10 23.87 28.69 -4.14
CA ARG A 10 24.70 28.58 -5.36
C ARG A 10 25.93 27.68 -5.16
N ASN A 11 26.51 27.69 -3.97
CA ASN A 11 27.66 26.84 -3.61
C ASN A 11 27.33 25.34 -3.56
N PHE A 12 26.05 24.96 -3.46
CA PHE A 12 25.64 23.55 -3.47
C PHE A 12 25.49 23.00 -4.89
N ILE A 13 25.07 23.85 -5.85
CA ILE A 13 24.87 23.44 -7.25
C ILE A 13 26.22 23.36 -7.99
N GLU A 14 27.17 24.25 -7.68
CA GLU A 14 28.52 24.20 -8.27
C GLU A 14 29.33 22.95 -7.88
N LYS A 15 29.03 22.33 -6.73
CA LYS A 15 29.71 21.11 -6.25
C LYS A 15 29.25 19.82 -6.92
N ILE A 16 28.15 19.83 -7.68
CA ILE A 16 27.64 18.65 -8.39
C ILE A 16 28.16 18.60 -9.84
N ALA A 17 28.70 19.71 -10.38
CA ALA A 17 29.04 19.83 -11.80
C ALA A 17 30.50 19.47 -12.19
N LEU A 18 31.39 19.16 -11.24
CA LEU A 18 32.82 18.92 -11.53
C LEU A 18 33.37 17.67 -10.81
N GLY A 19 32.84 16.49 -11.14
CA GLY A 19 33.34 15.22 -10.59
C GLY A 19 33.04 14.04 -11.50
N SER A 20 33.76 13.93 -12.62
CA SER A 20 33.72 12.77 -13.50
C SER A 20 34.59 11.62 -12.98
N ALA A 21 33.97 10.44 -12.89
CA ALA A 21 34.54 9.09 -12.91
C ALA A 21 35.30 8.59 -11.66
N VAL A 22 34.74 7.57 -10.99
CA VAL A 22 35.23 6.17 -10.93
C VAL A 22 34.24 5.34 -10.08
N GLY A 23 33.62 4.33 -10.70
CA GLY A 23 33.07 3.14 -10.01
C GLY A 23 31.71 3.25 -9.31
N GLY A 24 30.66 2.75 -9.97
CA GLY A 24 29.62 2.00 -9.26
C GLY A 24 28.18 2.53 -9.23
N LEU A 25 27.64 3.12 -10.31
CA LEU A 25 26.17 3.31 -10.45
C LEU A 25 25.64 3.22 -11.91
N ALA A 26 26.47 2.81 -12.88
CA ALA A 26 26.10 2.76 -14.30
C ALA A 26 25.27 1.51 -14.71
N GLY A 27 24.31 1.10 -13.87
CA GLY A 27 23.48 -0.10 -14.10
C GLY A 27 21.98 0.14 -14.24
N LEU A 28 21.46 1.36 -14.02
CA LEU A 28 20.01 1.62 -13.99
C LEU A 28 19.50 2.49 -15.16
N ALA A 29 20.08 2.32 -16.34
CA ALA A 29 19.56 2.92 -17.56
C ALA A 29 19.38 1.84 -18.63
N ASN A 30 18.48 0.89 -18.38
CA ASN A 30 17.92 0.06 -19.44
C ASN A 30 16.51 0.60 -19.75
N PRO A 31 16.25 1.23 -20.90
CA PRO A 31 14.92 1.73 -21.26
C PRO A 31 13.97 0.62 -21.76
N ALA A 32 14.32 -0.65 -21.55
CA ALA A 32 13.46 -1.79 -21.87
C ALA A 32 12.50 -2.13 -20.73
N LEU A 33 11.73 -1.15 -20.25
CA LEU A 33 10.46 -1.43 -19.57
C LEU A 33 9.40 -1.50 -20.66
N GLY A 34 9.10 -2.74 -21.06
CA GLY A 34 8.07 -3.04 -22.05
C GLY A 34 6.71 -2.46 -21.63
N ASN A 35 5.98 -1.97 -22.63
CA ASN A 35 4.64 -1.42 -22.46
C ASN A 35 3.72 -2.48 -21.81
N PRO A 36 3.11 -2.24 -20.64
CA PRO A 36 2.23 -3.21 -20.04
C PRO A 36 0.95 -3.35 -20.88
N ALA A 37 0.48 -4.59 -20.99
CA ALA A 37 -0.76 -4.94 -21.67
C ALA A 37 -1.96 -4.19 -21.08
N LYS A 38 -2.90 -3.86 -21.97
CA LYS A 38 -3.88 -2.77 -21.85
C LYS A 38 -5.19 -3.13 -21.13
N ASP A 39 -5.15 -4.02 -20.14
CA ASP A 39 -6.39 -4.53 -19.50
C ASP A 39 -6.32 -4.53 -17.97
N SER A 40 -6.01 -3.37 -17.38
CA SER A 40 -6.52 -2.93 -16.05
C SER A 40 -6.21 -1.44 -15.79
N GLU A 41 -6.33 -0.59 -16.83
CA GLU A 41 -6.12 0.85 -16.75
C GLU A 41 -7.31 1.56 -16.04
N THR A 42 -7.50 1.34 -14.74
CA THR A 42 -7.76 2.54 -13.92
C THR A 42 -6.43 3.27 -13.97
N SER A 43 -6.29 4.20 -14.91
CA SER A 43 -4.98 4.77 -15.18
C SER A 43 -4.48 5.40 -13.87
N LEU A 44 -3.19 5.24 -13.56
CA LEU A 44 -2.59 5.93 -12.42
C LEU A 44 -2.83 7.46 -12.49
N HIS A 45 -3.17 7.96 -13.68
CA HIS A 45 -3.59 9.33 -13.95
C HIS A 45 -4.95 9.70 -13.33
N GLU A 46 -5.88 8.74 -13.19
CA GLU A 46 -7.17 8.92 -12.53
C GLU A 46 -7.13 8.65 -11.02
N ALA A 47 -5.97 8.23 -10.48
CA ALA A 47 -5.83 7.94 -9.06
C ALA A 47 -6.15 9.16 -8.17
N ASP A 48 -5.95 10.38 -8.68
CA ASP A 48 -6.25 11.63 -7.98
C ASP A 48 -7.77 11.82 -7.80
N GLU A 49 -8.57 11.49 -8.83
CA GLU A 49 -10.02 11.60 -8.81
C GLU A 49 -10.66 10.66 -7.77
N TRP A 50 -10.03 9.51 -7.51
CA TRP A 50 -10.52 8.56 -6.52
C TRP A 50 -10.61 9.15 -5.10
N PHE A 51 -9.73 10.09 -4.74
CA PHE A 51 -9.75 10.74 -3.42
C PHE A 51 -11.00 11.60 -3.19
N LYS A 52 -11.71 11.99 -4.25
CA LYS A 52 -13.01 12.70 -4.14
C LYS A 52 -14.10 11.85 -3.48
N ASN A 53 -13.90 10.53 -3.38
CA ASN A 53 -14.79 9.63 -2.65
C ASN A 53 -14.59 9.70 -1.12
N ILE A 54 -13.55 10.39 -0.63
CA ILE A 54 -13.42 10.66 0.80
C ILE A 54 -14.59 11.54 1.23
N LYS A 55 -15.38 11.03 2.17
CA LYS A 55 -16.65 11.61 2.61
C LYS A 55 -16.69 11.79 4.13
N GLY A 56 -17.73 12.51 4.56
CA GLY A 56 -18.12 12.60 5.96
C GLY A 56 -17.20 13.46 6.82
N THR A 57 -17.59 13.60 8.08
CA THR A 57 -16.85 14.41 9.07
C THR A 57 -15.72 13.62 9.72
N HIS A 58 -15.86 12.30 9.85
CA HIS A 58 -14.88 11.42 10.47
C HIS A 58 -13.97 10.80 9.42
N ARG A 59 -12.75 11.33 9.28
CA ARG A 59 -11.81 10.95 8.21
C ARG A 59 -10.46 10.58 8.78
N VAL A 60 -9.98 9.39 8.45
CA VAL A 60 -8.66 8.89 8.88
C VAL A 60 -7.98 8.14 7.74
N VAL A 61 -6.66 8.19 7.72
CA VAL A 61 -5.81 7.37 6.85
C VAL A 61 -4.78 6.62 7.69
N TYR A 62 -4.73 5.31 7.52
CA TYR A 62 -3.77 4.40 8.14
C TYR A 62 -2.62 4.11 7.19
N ASP A 63 -1.40 4.32 7.66
CA ASP A 63 -0.18 3.90 6.96
C ASP A 63 0.18 2.47 7.35
N GLY A 64 -0.23 1.52 6.51
CA GLY A 64 0.09 0.11 6.61
C GLY A 64 1.37 -0.22 5.83
N SER A 65 2.53 0.18 6.36
CA SER A 65 3.81 -0.09 5.71
C SER A 65 4.34 -1.51 5.92
N THR A 66 3.90 -2.24 6.92
CA THR A 66 4.33 -3.62 7.17
C THR A 66 3.13 -4.48 7.58
N PRO A 67 3.29 -5.82 7.65
CA PRO A 67 2.23 -6.69 8.12
C PRO A 67 1.67 -6.29 9.49
N HIS A 68 2.55 -6.01 10.47
CA HIS A 68 2.22 -5.52 11.82
C HIS A 68 0.90 -6.09 12.35
N ASP A 69 0.80 -7.42 12.40
CA ASP A 69 -0.36 -8.18 12.90
C ASP A 69 -1.73 -7.79 12.28
N GLY A 70 -1.74 -7.17 11.10
CA GLY A 70 -2.96 -6.70 10.45
C GLY A 70 -3.52 -5.39 11.03
N PHE A 71 -2.78 -4.65 11.87
CA PHE A 71 -3.31 -3.45 12.54
C PHE A 71 -3.82 -2.37 11.59
N ALA A 72 -3.26 -2.27 10.38
CA ALA A 72 -3.75 -1.35 9.36
C ALA A 72 -5.19 -1.68 8.86
N ILE A 73 -5.65 -2.92 9.03
CA ILE A 73 -7.02 -3.36 8.75
C ILE A 73 -7.85 -3.32 10.05
N ILE A 74 -7.30 -3.84 11.15
CA ILE A 74 -8.00 -3.91 12.44
C ILE A 74 -8.37 -2.50 12.91
N TRP A 75 -7.46 -1.52 12.84
CA TRP A 75 -7.77 -0.16 13.27
C TRP A 75 -8.73 0.57 12.32
N ASN A 76 -8.75 0.21 11.03
CA ASN A 76 -9.79 0.67 10.11
C ASN A 76 -11.17 0.23 10.61
N TRP A 77 -11.33 -1.05 10.94
CA TRP A 77 -12.56 -1.57 11.57
C TRP A 77 -12.88 -0.90 12.92
N VAL A 78 -11.89 -0.72 13.80
CA VAL A 78 -12.07 -0.04 15.10
C VAL A 78 -12.59 1.38 14.90
N PHE A 79 -12.09 2.11 13.90
CA PHE A 79 -12.53 3.47 13.63
C PHE A 79 -14.02 3.54 13.27
N TYR A 80 -14.47 2.64 12.40
CA TYR A 80 -15.88 2.52 12.08
C TYR A 80 -16.69 2.14 13.32
N LEU A 81 -16.29 1.08 14.04
CA LEU A 81 -16.98 0.59 15.23
C LEU A 81 -17.18 1.69 16.28
N THR A 82 -16.12 2.42 16.60
CA THR A 82 -16.13 3.43 17.67
C THR A 82 -16.91 4.69 17.28
N ASN A 83 -16.85 5.14 16.02
CA ASN A 83 -17.69 6.24 15.56
C ASN A 83 -19.18 5.84 15.51
N ASN A 84 -19.51 4.58 15.16
CA ASN A 84 -20.90 4.11 15.24
C ASN A 84 -21.41 4.07 16.69
N GLN A 85 -20.54 3.76 17.67
CA GLN A 85 -20.89 3.79 19.09
C GLN A 85 -21.16 5.21 19.61
N THR A 86 -20.70 6.23 18.88
CA THR A 86 -20.99 7.65 19.13
C THR A 86 -21.97 8.20 18.08
N ASP A 87 -22.91 7.38 17.63
CA ASP A 87 -24.06 7.74 16.78
C ASP A 87 -23.72 8.23 15.36
N SER A 88 -22.50 8.04 14.88
CA SER A 88 -22.11 8.41 13.51
C SER A 88 -22.40 7.25 12.55
N PRO A 89 -23.22 7.45 11.50
CA PRO A 89 -23.47 6.40 10.51
C PRO A 89 -22.25 6.20 9.60
N ASP A 90 -22.12 5.01 8.99
CA ASP A 90 -21.06 4.72 8.00
C ASP A 90 -21.06 5.70 6.81
N SER A 91 -22.18 6.37 6.52
CA SER A 91 -22.25 7.43 5.52
C SER A 91 -21.42 8.68 5.87
N ASP A 92 -21.10 8.89 7.16
CA ASP A 92 -20.32 10.03 7.67
C ASP A 92 -18.87 9.67 8.03
N ILE A 93 -18.44 8.45 7.72
CA ILE A 93 -17.12 7.92 8.07
C ILE A 93 -16.36 7.54 6.80
N THR A 94 -15.09 7.98 6.72
CA THR A 94 -14.09 7.44 5.80
C THR A 94 -12.87 6.99 6.58
N ALA A 95 -12.66 5.67 6.67
CA ALA A 95 -11.36 5.14 7.05
C ALA A 95 -10.65 4.62 5.80
N MET A 96 -9.50 5.21 5.51
CA MET A 96 -8.64 4.80 4.41
C MET A 96 -7.44 4.01 4.94
N THR A 97 -7.00 2.98 4.23
CA THR A 97 -5.77 2.26 4.52
C THR A 97 -4.86 2.24 3.29
N VAL A 98 -3.62 2.70 3.47
CA VAL A 98 -2.58 2.66 2.44
C VAL A 98 -1.64 1.50 2.71
N LEU A 99 -1.68 0.49 1.85
CA LEU A 99 -0.81 -0.68 1.90
C LEU A 99 0.45 -0.38 1.08
N ARG A 100 1.61 -0.25 1.74
CA ARG A 100 2.90 0.07 1.12
C ARG A 100 4.03 -0.76 1.71
N HIS A 101 5.24 -0.66 1.16
CA HIS A 101 6.40 -1.44 1.58
C HIS A 101 6.08 -2.95 1.58
N SER A 102 6.28 -3.71 2.66
CA SER A 102 5.90 -5.13 2.73
C SER A 102 4.41 -5.34 3.01
N GLY A 103 3.70 -4.31 3.51
CA GLY A 103 2.25 -4.35 3.71
C GLY A 103 1.43 -4.56 2.42
N VAL A 104 2.05 -4.38 1.23
CA VAL A 104 1.39 -4.64 -0.06
C VAL A 104 0.86 -6.06 -0.21
N GLY A 105 1.42 -7.03 0.52
CA GLY A 105 0.93 -8.41 0.49
C GLY A 105 -0.54 -8.54 0.88
N PHE A 106 -1.03 -7.68 1.77
CA PHE A 106 -2.43 -7.68 2.21
C PHE A 106 -3.40 -7.19 1.14
N ALA A 107 -2.90 -6.56 0.07
CA ALA A 107 -3.69 -6.11 -1.06
C ALA A 107 -3.89 -7.19 -2.12
N LEU A 108 -3.35 -8.40 -1.94
CA LEU A 108 -3.26 -9.42 -2.98
C LEU A 108 -4.18 -10.61 -2.72
N GLU A 109 -4.72 -11.17 -3.79
CA GLU A 109 -5.56 -12.37 -3.80
C GLU A 109 -4.80 -13.63 -3.35
N ASP A 110 -5.55 -14.62 -2.85
CA ASP A 110 -5.02 -15.89 -2.33
C ASP A 110 -4.11 -16.62 -3.31
N TRP A 111 -4.39 -16.56 -4.61
CA TRP A 111 -3.55 -17.27 -5.59
C TRP A 111 -2.14 -16.68 -5.68
N VAL A 112 -1.97 -15.38 -5.44
CA VAL A 112 -0.65 -14.73 -5.37
C VAL A 112 0.08 -15.18 -4.12
N TRP A 113 -0.64 -15.26 -2.99
CA TRP A 113 -0.13 -15.78 -1.73
C TRP A 113 0.39 -17.21 -1.87
N ALA A 114 -0.41 -18.08 -2.49
CA ALA A 114 -0.04 -19.47 -2.74
C ALA A 114 1.15 -19.58 -3.71
N LYS A 115 1.13 -18.85 -4.82
CA LYS A 115 2.16 -18.92 -5.87
C LYS A 115 3.52 -18.45 -5.38
N TYR A 116 3.57 -17.35 -4.63
CA TYR A 116 4.81 -16.71 -4.19
C TYR A 116 5.14 -16.93 -2.72
N LYS A 117 4.38 -17.78 -2.02
CA LYS A 117 4.56 -18.11 -0.60
C LYS A 117 4.61 -16.86 0.28
N LEU A 118 3.67 -15.95 0.07
CA LEU A 118 3.69 -14.64 0.73
C LEU A 118 3.59 -14.75 2.25
N GLY A 119 2.92 -15.78 2.80
CA GLY A 119 2.92 -16.01 4.24
C GLY A 119 4.32 -16.23 4.82
N GLU A 120 5.21 -16.89 4.08
CA GLU A 120 6.62 -17.05 4.50
C GLU A 120 7.37 -15.72 4.40
N ALA A 121 7.15 -14.97 3.32
CA ALA A 121 7.83 -13.70 3.08
C ALA A 121 7.41 -12.58 4.07
N LEU A 122 6.18 -12.66 4.58
CA LEU A 122 5.57 -11.66 5.45
C LEU A 122 5.51 -12.10 6.93
N ASP A 123 6.00 -13.29 7.24
CA ASP A 123 5.88 -13.92 8.56
C ASP A 123 4.43 -14.00 9.06
N VAL A 124 3.52 -14.38 8.16
CA VAL A 124 2.09 -14.57 8.45
C VAL A 124 1.78 -16.06 8.45
N GLN A 125 1.35 -16.56 9.61
CA GLN A 125 0.97 -17.97 9.80
C GLN A 125 -0.52 -18.18 9.59
N ASP A 126 -0.92 -19.34 9.08
CA ASP A 126 -2.30 -19.80 9.11
C ASP A 126 -2.60 -20.39 10.50
N PRO A 127 -3.48 -19.77 11.30
CA PRO A 127 -3.74 -20.20 12.67
C PRO A 127 -4.33 -21.62 12.76
N ALA A 128 -4.97 -22.12 11.68
CA ALA A 128 -5.51 -23.47 11.66
C ALA A 128 -4.42 -24.54 11.49
N THR A 129 -3.27 -24.20 10.91
CA THR A 129 -2.22 -25.18 10.58
C THR A 129 -0.87 -24.93 11.25
N GLY A 130 -0.62 -23.70 11.73
CA GLY A 130 0.68 -23.26 12.25
C GLY A 130 1.77 -23.10 11.17
N ASN A 131 1.45 -23.32 9.89
CA ASN A 131 2.38 -23.13 8.78
C ASN A 131 2.24 -21.71 8.20
N PRO A 132 3.23 -21.21 7.43
CA PRO A 132 3.06 -19.97 6.69
C PRO A 132 1.81 -19.99 5.81
N SER A 133 1.03 -18.91 5.85
CA SER A 133 -0.25 -18.83 5.16
C SER A 133 -0.07 -18.86 3.64
N LEU A 134 -0.91 -19.65 2.96
CA LEU A 134 -1.01 -19.70 1.49
C LEU A 134 -2.20 -18.90 0.95
N ARG A 135 -2.92 -18.20 1.83
CA ARG A 135 -4.07 -17.34 1.52
C ARG A 135 -3.90 -16.01 2.21
N ASN A 136 -4.66 -15.00 1.79
CA ASN A 136 -4.72 -13.72 2.45
C ASN A 136 -5.76 -13.77 3.59
N PRO A 137 -5.35 -13.82 4.87
CA PRO A 137 -6.32 -13.88 5.97
C PRO A 137 -6.99 -12.53 6.26
N TYR A 138 -6.57 -11.44 5.61
CA TYR A 138 -7.02 -10.08 5.90
C TYR A 138 -8.13 -9.58 4.95
N TYR A 139 -8.39 -10.25 3.83
CA TYR A 139 -9.44 -9.86 2.89
C TYR A 139 -10.83 -10.34 3.31
N ASP A 140 -11.00 -11.66 3.41
CA ASP A 140 -12.23 -12.35 3.81
C ASP A 140 -11.89 -13.34 4.95
N PRO A 141 -11.69 -12.83 6.19
CA PRO A 141 -11.15 -13.59 7.31
C PRO A 141 -12.07 -14.74 7.71
N LYS A 142 -11.46 -15.86 8.05
CA LYS A 142 -12.11 -17.04 8.64
C LYS A 142 -12.01 -17.00 10.17
N PRO A 143 -12.83 -17.78 10.89
CA PRO A 143 -12.72 -17.89 12.34
C PRO A 143 -11.29 -18.22 12.78
N GLY A 144 -10.72 -17.37 13.63
CA GLY A 144 -9.34 -17.49 14.15
C GLY A 144 -8.29 -16.66 13.41
N ASP A 145 -8.60 -16.09 12.24
CA ASP A 145 -7.65 -15.24 11.49
C ASP A 145 -7.35 -13.92 12.19
N PHE A 146 -8.35 -13.38 12.88
CA PHE A 146 -8.22 -12.19 13.71
C PHE A 146 -8.38 -12.52 15.20
N PRO A 147 -7.84 -11.69 16.11
CA PRO A 147 -7.93 -11.90 17.57
C PRO A 147 -9.37 -11.98 18.10
N MET A 148 -10.33 -11.39 17.40
CA MET A 148 -11.74 -11.38 17.75
C MET A 148 -12.60 -11.67 16.52
N PRO A 149 -13.64 -12.52 16.64
CA PRO A 149 -14.45 -12.94 15.49
C PRO A 149 -15.32 -11.82 14.89
N GLN A 150 -15.47 -10.68 15.57
CA GLN A 150 -16.23 -9.52 15.09
C GLN A 150 -15.40 -8.59 14.19
N ILE A 151 -14.07 -8.78 14.13
CA ILE A 151 -13.19 -7.96 13.30
C ILE A 151 -13.48 -8.29 11.83
N GLN A 152 -13.82 -7.24 11.08
CA GLN A 152 -14.11 -7.35 9.65
C GLN A 152 -12.83 -7.23 8.81
N GLY A 153 -12.75 -8.02 7.74
CA GLY A 153 -11.68 -7.91 6.75
C GLY A 153 -11.89 -6.78 5.75
N ILE A 154 -10.92 -6.62 4.85
CA ILE A 154 -10.92 -5.59 3.80
C ILE A 154 -12.22 -5.66 2.97
N LYS A 155 -12.71 -6.85 2.62
CA LYS A 155 -13.93 -7.04 1.80
C LYS A 155 -15.16 -6.39 2.43
N ASP A 156 -15.40 -6.69 3.70
CA ASP A 156 -16.54 -6.15 4.44
C ASP A 156 -16.38 -4.65 4.70
N LEU A 157 -15.16 -4.20 5.00
CA LEU A 157 -14.87 -2.77 5.22
C LEU A 157 -15.09 -1.95 3.96
N ILE A 158 -14.69 -2.45 2.78
CA ILE A 158 -15.02 -1.82 1.48
C ILE A 158 -16.55 -1.72 1.32
N GLY A 159 -17.29 -2.77 1.69
CA GLY A 159 -18.77 -2.77 1.67
C GLY A 159 -19.40 -1.68 2.56
N ARG A 160 -18.68 -1.25 3.61
CA ARG A 160 -19.07 -0.15 4.51
C ARG A 160 -18.66 1.23 4.01
N GLY A 161 -17.91 1.29 2.91
CA GLY A 161 -17.39 2.52 2.32
C GLY A 161 -15.98 2.89 2.77
N ALA A 162 -15.24 1.96 3.41
CA ALA A 162 -13.82 2.15 3.67
C ALA A 162 -13.03 2.16 2.34
N MET A 163 -11.91 2.88 2.33
CA MET A 163 -11.08 3.02 1.14
C MET A 163 -9.76 2.28 1.34
N PHE A 164 -9.36 1.43 0.40
CA PHE A 164 -8.09 0.74 0.44
C PHE A 164 -7.30 1.04 -0.81
N CYS A 165 -6.01 1.32 -0.67
CA CYS A 165 -5.12 1.41 -1.82
C CYS A 165 -3.79 0.69 -1.61
N VAL A 166 -3.16 0.32 -2.72
CA VAL A 166 -1.86 -0.32 -2.76
C VAL A 166 -0.84 0.52 -3.54
N CYS A 167 0.35 0.64 -2.97
CA CYS A 167 1.47 1.38 -3.53
C CYS A 167 2.11 0.64 -4.73
N ASP A 168 1.92 1.14 -5.94
CA ASP A 168 2.47 0.51 -7.17
C ASP A 168 4.00 0.42 -7.15
N LEU A 169 4.68 1.48 -6.71
CA LEU A 169 6.14 1.43 -6.54
C LEU A 169 6.57 0.30 -5.59
N ALA A 170 5.78 0.02 -4.56
CA ALA A 170 6.08 -1.09 -3.65
C ALA A 170 5.77 -2.45 -4.27
N LEU A 171 4.74 -2.57 -5.11
CA LEU A 171 4.52 -3.79 -5.91
C LEU A 171 5.72 -4.08 -6.81
N GLN A 172 6.27 -3.07 -7.49
CA GLN A 172 7.46 -3.23 -8.32
C GLN A 172 8.69 -3.70 -7.50
N VAL A 173 8.95 -3.07 -6.36
CA VAL A 173 10.08 -3.43 -5.48
C VAL A 173 9.93 -4.83 -4.90
N ASN A 174 8.74 -5.20 -4.41
CA ASN A 174 8.49 -6.55 -3.89
C ASN A 174 8.57 -7.59 -5.01
N SER A 175 8.09 -7.26 -6.22
CA SER A 175 8.20 -8.15 -7.39
C SER A 175 9.66 -8.47 -7.71
N ALA A 176 10.54 -7.46 -7.71
CA ALA A 176 11.96 -7.67 -7.94
C ALA A 176 12.60 -8.56 -6.86
N GLY A 177 12.25 -8.34 -5.58
CA GLY A 177 12.72 -9.17 -4.48
C GLY A 177 12.27 -10.64 -4.57
N ILE A 178 10.99 -10.86 -4.88
CA ILE A 178 10.44 -12.22 -5.07
C ILE A 178 11.05 -12.89 -6.30
N ALA A 179 11.16 -12.17 -7.42
CA ALA A 179 11.75 -12.68 -8.65
C ALA A 179 13.20 -13.15 -8.41
N ALA A 180 13.99 -12.37 -7.68
CA ALA A 180 15.35 -12.74 -7.30
C ALA A 180 15.38 -14.01 -6.42
N LYS A 181 14.53 -14.10 -5.38
CA LYS A 181 14.46 -15.27 -4.48
C LYS A 181 14.03 -16.54 -5.22
N MET A 182 13.17 -16.41 -6.23
CA MET A 182 12.57 -17.54 -6.95
C MET A 182 13.19 -17.81 -8.33
N ASN A 183 14.24 -17.08 -8.71
CA ASN A 183 14.89 -17.16 -10.03
C ASN A 183 13.88 -17.00 -11.20
N MET A 184 12.99 -16.01 -11.08
CA MET A 184 11.96 -15.65 -12.06
C MET A 184 12.28 -14.29 -12.71
N LYS A 185 11.53 -13.92 -13.76
CA LYS A 185 11.60 -12.58 -14.34
C LYS A 185 10.77 -11.61 -13.51
N THR A 186 11.28 -10.39 -13.30
CA THR A 186 10.61 -9.38 -12.47
C THR A 186 9.30 -8.93 -13.11
N GLU A 187 9.27 -8.83 -14.44
CA GLU A 187 8.12 -8.37 -15.21
C GLU A 187 6.94 -9.34 -15.07
N ASP A 188 7.22 -10.65 -15.08
CA ASP A 188 6.20 -11.70 -14.91
C ASP A 188 5.61 -11.65 -13.49
N VAL A 189 6.47 -11.50 -12.47
CA VAL A 189 6.02 -11.38 -11.07
C VAL A 189 5.21 -10.11 -10.85
N TYR A 190 5.64 -8.99 -11.41
CA TYR A 190 4.91 -7.73 -11.32
C TYR A 190 3.55 -7.79 -12.01
N ALA A 191 3.48 -8.38 -13.21
CA ALA A 191 2.22 -8.60 -13.92
C ALA A 191 1.25 -9.44 -13.08
N ASP A 192 1.75 -10.49 -12.43
CA ASP A 192 0.95 -11.31 -11.52
C ASP A 192 0.52 -10.54 -10.26
N MET A 193 1.39 -9.74 -9.65
CA MET A 193 1.03 -8.89 -8.51
C MET A 193 -0.07 -7.88 -8.86
N VAL A 194 0.05 -7.20 -10.01
CA VAL A 194 -0.96 -6.22 -10.46
C VAL A 194 -2.29 -6.93 -10.74
N LYS A 195 -2.25 -8.07 -11.44
CA LYS A 195 -3.46 -8.87 -11.73
C LYS A 195 -4.14 -9.38 -10.46
N GLY A 196 -3.36 -9.69 -9.44
CA GLY A 196 -3.86 -10.22 -8.18
C GLY A 196 -4.22 -9.15 -7.14
N VAL A 197 -4.25 -7.86 -7.49
CA VAL A 197 -4.77 -6.84 -6.57
C VAL A 197 -6.26 -7.12 -6.31
N LEU A 198 -6.62 -7.14 -5.03
CA LEU A 198 -7.97 -7.45 -4.56
C LEU A 198 -9.03 -6.51 -5.15
N PRO A 199 -10.24 -7.01 -5.46
CA PRO A 199 -11.35 -6.16 -5.86
C PRO A 199 -11.63 -5.05 -4.84
N GLY A 200 -11.80 -3.82 -5.33
CA GLY A 200 -12.05 -2.65 -4.50
C GLY A 200 -10.82 -2.03 -3.82
N VAL A 201 -9.63 -2.63 -3.97
CA VAL A 201 -8.36 -2.00 -3.57
C VAL A 201 -7.79 -1.24 -4.77
N ASN A 202 -7.65 0.07 -4.64
CA ASN A 202 -7.15 0.89 -5.74
C ASN A 202 -5.63 0.94 -5.79
N ARG A 203 -5.07 0.75 -6.99
CA ARG A 203 -3.63 0.91 -7.20
C ARG A 203 -3.30 2.39 -7.39
N VAL A 204 -2.33 2.89 -6.63
CA VAL A 204 -1.90 4.30 -6.63
C VAL A 204 -0.40 4.40 -6.94
N PRO A 205 0.11 5.52 -7.50
CA PRO A 205 1.51 5.65 -7.90
C PRO A 205 2.50 5.33 -6.77
N SER A 206 2.23 5.85 -5.57
CA SER A 206 2.94 5.46 -4.36
C SER A 206 2.10 5.65 -3.10
N GLY A 207 2.42 4.92 -2.05
CA GLY A 207 1.75 5.04 -0.76
C GLY A 207 2.00 6.39 -0.09
N VAL A 208 3.23 6.93 -0.18
CA VAL A 208 3.54 8.27 0.36
C VAL A 208 2.74 9.37 -0.33
N TRP A 209 2.54 9.24 -1.64
CA TRP A 209 1.67 10.14 -2.39
C TRP A 209 0.21 10.03 -1.95
N ALA A 210 -0.30 8.81 -1.78
CA ALA A 210 -1.68 8.59 -1.32
C ALA A 210 -1.93 9.11 0.10
N LEU A 211 -0.95 8.97 1.01
CA LEU A 211 -1.01 9.55 2.35
C LEU A 211 -1.03 11.09 2.31
N GLY A 212 -0.30 11.70 1.38
CA GLY A 212 -0.38 13.15 1.13
C GLY A 212 -1.76 13.58 0.63
N ARG A 213 -2.29 12.87 -0.38
CA ARG A 213 -3.63 13.14 -0.94
C ARG A 213 -4.75 12.97 0.07
N ALA A 214 -4.68 11.95 0.92
CA ALA A 214 -5.64 11.76 2.00
C ALA A 214 -5.64 12.94 2.98
N GLN A 215 -4.46 13.45 3.36
CA GLN A 215 -4.34 14.61 4.24
C GLN A 215 -4.85 15.90 3.58
N GLU A 216 -4.60 16.10 2.28
CA GLU A 216 -5.19 17.22 1.52
C GLU A 216 -6.73 17.17 1.51
N HIS A 217 -7.31 15.98 1.65
CA HIS A 217 -8.76 15.75 1.79
C HIS A 217 -9.23 15.69 3.25
N GLY A 218 -8.40 16.12 4.20
CA GLY A 218 -8.76 16.28 5.61
C GLY A 218 -8.75 15.00 6.44
N CYS A 219 -8.12 13.92 5.96
CA CYS A 219 -7.91 12.73 6.78
C CYS A 219 -6.84 12.97 7.86
N ALA A 220 -7.14 12.57 9.10
CA ALA A 220 -6.12 12.43 10.13
C ALA A 220 -5.17 11.27 9.77
N TYR A 221 -3.88 11.42 10.06
CA TYR A 221 -2.87 10.38 9.78
C TYR A 221 -2.63 9.51 11.02
N ILE A 222 -2.61 8.19 10.84
CA ILE A 222 -2.19 7.23 11.87
C ILE A 222 -1.18 6.26 11.26
N PHE A 223 -0.01 6.16 11.87
CA PHE A 223 0.97 5.13 11.52
C PHE A 223 0.57 3.78 12.12
N ALA A 224 0.38 2.77 11.26
CA ALA A 224 0.01 1.41 11.66
C ALA A 224 1.06 0.37 11.22
N GLY A 225 2.28 0.83 10.92
CA GLY A 225 3.22 0.12 10.05
C GLY A 225 4.45 -0.52 10.70
N GLY A 226 4.41 -0.79 12.02
CA GLY A 226 5.44 -1.55 12.75
C GLY A 226 6.77 -0.82 12.98
#